data_AF-A0A358WBR5-F1
#
_entry.id   AF-A0A358WBR5-F1
#
_cell.length_a   1.000
_cell.length_b   1.000
_cell.length_c   1.000
_cell.angle_alpha   90.00
_cell.angle_beta   90.00
_cell.angle_gamma   90.00
#
_symmetry.space_group_name_H-M   'P 1'
#
loop_
_entity.id
_entity.type
_entity.pdbx_description
1 polymer ?
#
loop_
_entity_poly.entity_id
_entity_poly.type
_entity_poly.pdbx_seq_one_letter_code
_entity_poly.pdbx_strand_id
1 'polypeptide(L)' 'MTTGERLYNERKESKLTLEKISEIIGVSYQAYRKFEKDICYPSIETLKAIAKMYNLSTDYILCLTDDKRKYW' A
#
# COMPACT_ATOMS: atom_id res chain seq x y z
N MET A 1 11.97 -3.62 -7.81
CA MET A 1 10.64 -3.18 -7.40
C MET A 1 10.18 -4.02 -6.22
N THR A 2 10.20 -3.44 -5.03
CA THR A 2 9.72 -4.05 -3.78
C THR A 2 8.26 -3.68 -3.51
N THR A 3 7.66 -4.33 -2.52
CA THR A 3 6.32 -3.97 -2.00
C THR A 3 6.32 -2.51 -1.51
N GLY A 4 7.35 -2.09 -0.77
CA GLY A 4 7.48 -0.72 -0.30
C GLY A 4 7.56 0.31 -1.42
N GLU A 5 8.34 0.02 -2.47
CA GLU A 5 8.44 0.87 -3.65
C GLU A 5 7.08 0.99 -4.38
N ARG A 6 6.31 -0.10 -4.51
CA ARG A 6 4.95 -0.04 -5.10
C ARG A 6 4.03 0.82 -4.26
N LEU A 7 4.00 0.63 -2.94
CA LEU A 7 3.16 1.44 -2.04
C LEU A 7 3.52 2.93 -2.10
N TYR A 8 4.81 3.26 -2.20
CA TYR A 8 5.28 4.63 -2.39
C TYR A 8 4.77 5.22 -3.71
N ASN A 9 4.91 4.48 -4.80
CA ASN A 9 4.47 4.92 -6.13
C ASN A 9 2.96 5.13 -6.18
N GLU A 10 2.15 4.15 -5.77
CA GLU A 10 0.68 4.27 -5.80
C GLU A 10 0.17 5.43 -4.92
N ARG A 11 0.82 5.67 -3.77
CA ARG A 11 0.50 6.84 -2.93
C ARG A 11 0.75 8.15 -3.66
N LYS A 12 1.90 8.25 -4.34
CA LYS A 12 2.29 9.44 -5.10
C LYS A 12 1.40 9.66 -6.31
N GLU A 13 1.06 8.60 -7.04
CA GLU A 13 0.08 8.64 -8.15
C GLU A 13 -1.29 9.12 -7.65
N SER A 14 -1.69 8.69 -6.45
CA SER A 14 -2.92 9.12 -5.78
C SER A 14 -2.84 10.51 -5.14
N LYS A 15 -1.70 11.21 -5.24
CA LYS A 15 -1.44 12.54 -4.66
C LYS A 15 -1.67 12.63 -3.14
N LEU A 16 -1.50 11.52 -2.42
CA LEU A 16 -1.71 11.47 -0.98
C LEU A 16 -0.41 11.75 -0.20
N THR A 17 -0.53 12.50 0.89
CA THR A 17 0.54 12.62 1.88
C THR A 17 0.59 11.36 2.75
N LEU A 18 1.72 11.15 3.42
CA LEU A 18 1.87 10.08 4.40
C LEU A 18 0.87 10.22 5.56
N GLU A 19 0.51 11.44 5.96
CA GLU A 19 -0.51 11.68 6.99
C GLU A 19 -1.88 11.24 6.50
N LYS A 20 -2.26 11.67 5.28
CA LYS A 20 -3.60 11.42 4.78
C LYS A 20 -3.86 9.93 4.52
N ILE A 21 -2.89 9.24 3.94
CA ILE A 21 -3.01 7.80 3.68
C ILE A 21 -3.10 6.99 4.98
N SER A 22 -2.35 7.40 6.01
CA SER A 22 -2.33 6.72 7.31
C SER A 22 -3.66 6.88 8.02
N GLU A 23 -4.26 8.08 7.96
CA GLU A 23 -5.61 8.34 8.44
C GLU A 23 -6.66 7.48 7.72
N ILE A 24 -6.61 7.41 6.39
CA ILE A 24 -7.57 6.64 5.58
C ILE A 24 -7.52 5.14 5.89
N ILE A 25 -6.32 4.58 6.03
CA ILE A 25 -6.15 3.14 6.29
C ILE A 25 -6.30 2.80 7.79
N GLY A 26 -6.24 3.80 8.68
CA GLY A 26 -6.32 3.59 10.12
C GLY A 26 -5.04 3.06 10.74
N VAL A 27 -3.88 3.47 10.22
CA VAL A 27 -2.55 3.12 10.76
C VAL A 27 -1.79 4.36 11.21
N SER A 28 -0.73 4.18 12.00
CA SER A 28 0.12 5.31 12.36
C SER A 28 0.96 5.78 11.16
N TYR A 29 1.25 7.09 11.12
CA TYR A 29 2.17 7.69 10.13
C TYR A 29 3.50 6.95 10.04
N GLN A 30 4.06 6.57 11.19
CA GLN A 30 5.33 5.85 11.26
C GLN A 30 5.23 4.44 10.70
N ALA A 31 4.11 3.74 10.89
CA ALA A 31 3.89 2.41 10.33
C ALA A 31 3.85 2.49 8.79
N TYR A 32 3.05 3.39 8.23
CA TYR A 32 2.96 3.53 6.77
C TYR A 32 4.30 3.93 6.15
N ARG A 33 5.04 4.85 6.79
CA ARG A 33 6.41 5.21 6.36
C ARG A 33 7.39 4.03 6.38
N LYS A 34 7.25 3.10 7.34
CA LYS A 34 8.07 1.88 7.39
C LYS A 34 7.70 0.90 6.28
N PHE A 35 6.43 0.81 5.90
CA PHE A 35 5.98 -0.02 4.78
C PHE A 35 6.62 0.43 3.47
N GLU A 36 6.61 1.73 3.17
CA GLU A 36 7.23 2.29 1.95
C GLU A 36 8.75 2.10 1.89
N LYS A 37 9.39 1.80 3.02
CA LYS A 37 10.84 1.59 3.13
C LYS A 37 11.21 0.11 3.29
N ASP A 38 10.25 -0.80 3.17
CA ASP A 38 10.42 -2.25 3.40
C ASP A 38 11.01 -2.60 4.78
N ILE A 39 10.85 -1.71 5.78
CA ILE A 39 11.33 -1.93 7.15
C ILE A 39 10.40 -2.89 7.90
N CYS A 40 9.11 -2.88 7.55
CA CYS A 40 8.09 -3.74 8.13
C CYS A 40 7.00 -3.94 7.07
N TYR A 41 6.23 -5.03 7.20
CA TYR A 41 5.15 -5.34 6.28
C TYR A 41 3.79 -5.02 6.91
N PRO A 42 2.79 -4.60 6.12
CA PRO A 42 1.44 -4.43 6.61
C PRO A 42 0.87 -5.77 7.10
N SER A 43 0.04 -5.74 8.14
CA SER A 43 -0.77 -6.90 8.52
C SER A 43 -1.74 -7.27 7.39
N ILE A 44 -2.30 -8.47 7.43
CA ILE A 44 -3.27 -8.92 6.42
C ILE A 44 -4.47 -7.97 6.32
N GLU A 45 -4.95 -7.45 7.46
CA GLU A 45 -6.07 -6.50 7.50
C GLU A 45 -5.69 -5.15 6.87
N THR A 46 -4.52 -4.62 7.22
CA THR A 46 -3.98 -3.39 6.63
C THR A 46 -3.75 -3.55 5.13
N LEU A 47 -3.22 -4.69 4.68
CA LEU A 47 -3.01 -4.99 3.27
C LEU A 47 -4.34 -5.01 2.50
N LYS A 48 -5.38 -5.63 3.06
CA LYS A 48 -6.74 -5.60 2.47
C LYS A 48 -7.30 -4.18 2.39
N ALA A 49 -7.06 -3.36 3.41
CA ALA A 49 -7.49 -1.96 3.43
C ALA A 49 -6.76 -1.12 2.36
N ILE A 50 -5.44 -1.30 2.22
CA ILE A 50 -4.63 -0.69 1.16
C ILE A 50 -5.16 -1.09 -0.23
N ALA A 51 -5.35 -2.40 -0.46
CA ALA A 51 -5.84 -2.92 -1.73
C ALA A 51 -7.23 -2.36 -2.08
N LYS A 52 -8.14 -2.28 -1.10
CA LYS A 52 -9.46 -1.65 -1.25
C LYS A 52 -9.35 -0.18 -1.63
N MET A 53 -8.51 0.56 -0.93
CA MET A 53 -8.41 2.01 -1.08
C MET A 53 -7.81 2.39 -2.44
N TYR A 54 -6.71 1.75 -2.86
CA TYR A 54 -6.12 1.98 -4.19
C TYR A 54 -6.88 1.28 -5.32
N ASN A 55 -7.86 0.43 -5.01
CA ASN A 55 -8.55 -0.41 -5.97
C ASN A 55 -7.61 -1.34 -6.78
N LEU A 56 -6.64 -1.95 -6.08
CA LEU A 56 -5.59 -2.82 -6.65
C LEU A 56 -5.69 -4.26 -6.13
N SER A 57 -5.08 -5.21 -6.84
CA SER A 57 -4.87 -6.56 -6.31
C SER A 57 -3.78 -6.59 -5.24
N THR A 58 -3.93 -7.50 -4.28
CA THR A 58 -2.84 -7.80 -3.32
C THR A 58 -1.66 -8.44 -4.02
N ASP A 59 -1.87 -9.20 -5.10
CA ASP A 59 -0.80 -9.80 -5.90
C ASP A 59 0.08 -8.73 -6.55
N TYR A 60 -0.51 -7.63 -7.02
CA TYR A 60 0.26 -6.48 -7.46
C TYR A 60 1.01 -5.84 -6.28
N ILE A 61 0.36 -5.57 -5.16
CA ILE A 61 1.03 -4.93 -4.02
C ILE A 61 2.23 -5.77 -3.55
N LEU A 62 2.09 -7.09 -3.51
CA LEU A 62 3.09 -8.05 -3.04
C LEU A 62 4.13 -8.46 -4.10
N CYS A 63 4.18 -7.77 -5.24
CA CYS A 63 5.11 -8.07 -6.34
C CYS A 63 4.99 -9.50 -6.92
N LEU A 64 3.82 -10.13 -6.83
CA LEU A 64 3.55 -11.44 -7.44
C LEU A 64 3.15 -11.32 -8.92
N THR A 65 2.66 -10.15 -9.34
CA THR A 65 2.30 -9.83 -10.73
C THR A 65 2.47 -8.34 -11.01
N ASP A 66 2.70 -7.94 -12.26
CA ASP A 66 2.65 -6.54 -12.69
C ASP A 66 1.23 -6.08 -13.07
N ASP A 67 0.26 -7.01 -13.08
CA ASP A 67 -1.14 -6.69 -13.34
C ASP A 67 -1.81 -6.05 -12.11
N LYS A 68 -2.11 -4.74 -12.21
CA LYS A 68 -2.84 -3.97 -11.19
C LYS A 68 -4.28 -4.45 -10.96
N ARG A 69 -4.86 -5.21 -11.91
CA ARG A 69 -6.28 -5.63 -11.86
C ARG A 69 -6.55 -6.53 -10.68
N LYS A 70 -7.65 -6.24 -9.98
CA LYS A 70 -8.22 -7.09 -8.93
C LYS A 70 -9.29 -8.03 -9.51
N TYR A 71 -9.40 -9.22 -8.94
CA TYR A 71 -10.31 -10.29 -9.40
C TYR A 71 -11.48 -10.53 -8.44
N TRP A 72 -11.85 -9.52 -7.64
CA TRP A 72 -12.89 -9.57 -6.61
C TRP A 72 -13.71 -8.28 -6.56
#